data_AF-A0A226D204-F1
#
_entry.id   AF-A0A226D204-F1
#
_cell.length_a   1.000
_cell.length_b   1.000
_cell.length_c   1.000
_cell.angle_alpha   90.00
_cell.angle_beta   90.00
_cell.angle_gamma   90.00
#
_symmetry.space_group_name_H-M   'P 1'
#
loop_
_entity.id
_entity.type
_entity.pdbx_description
1 polymer ?
#
loop_
_entity_poly.entity_id
_entity_poly.type
_entity_poly.pdbx_seq_one_letter_code
_entity_poly.pdbx_strand_id
1 'polypeptide(L)'
;MFHSDFLPMLKNNLRLCQILKCVPFEFDSKTGRLIKAKSFGHILLFRVQCVLSVMYIAALFLNLCFGPLTTTAKFQGFTFFMVYFVASWMKFNYSLDMAGTQVIHTFLDFEKYILKDTPTFELSLGAKIMKLFIQVAEISGFSFVILQLILLQCVPCTAPFIFSMFPNCGEMADKTSWMLMLAVHIFETWMCLQMIFGCTVYIFYLLCAGIICILFYFRIIENKISTLQSDQDTKKCINLYRCIQILEKFFNAYPMNKVIPVMVFGIPTMEIISLFISINFYDKIAMPGFLLFPLLGLNTPLNNICVLTMASLVHNSSDKILGVLKKKIMGLTCHSGRKRSIINRELRACSVLKVKFGSNYIDRGTPLVIQNFCLNQTMSLTLVKANKMAGNKYFHLRDKSFVPSKIATGSGIMIIAMVGSSTPNATKLHKTVPRNLTNMTSAIIGLIKMYDEVMAISKALNLAKYSSIVSPPQNVIRIDLFFNGFQNLIEFEISEDDVKTTTLLCVRRDRSAADLSLSGNPMVMRSSQISSQLDEK
;
A
#
# COMPACT_ATOMS: atom_id res chain seq x y z
N MET A 1 -14.49 -2.62 -16.56
CA MET A 1 -13.30 -1.90 -16.07
C MET A 1 -12.32 -2.88 -15.43
N PHE A 2 -12.73 -3.59 -14.38
CA PHE A 2 -11.91 -4.66 -13.80
C PHE A 2 -11.55 -5.69 -14.86
N HIS A 3 -12.53 -6.19 -15.62
CA HIS A 3 -12.31 -7.21 -16.64
C HIS A 3 -11.47 -6.71 -17.84
N SER A 4 -11.68 -5.47 -18.29
CA SER A 4 -11.04 -4.89 -19.47
C SER A 4 -9.61 -4.40 -19.20
N ASP A 5 -9.42 -3.72 -18.07
CA ASP A 5 -8.21 -2.91 -17.84
C ASP A 5 -7.27 -3.52 -16.82
N PHE A 6 -7.80 -3.97 -15.67
CA PHE A 6 -6.99 -4.48 -14.56
C PHE A 6 -6.72 -5.97 -14.67
N LEU A 7 -7.65 -6.76 -15.21
CA LEU A 7 -7.51 -8.21 -15.31
C LEU A 7 -6.31 -8.63 -16.19
N PRO A 8 -6.02 -8.02 -17.35
CA PRO A 8 -4.82 -8.36 -18.11
C PRO A 8 -3.52 -8.09 -17.34
N MET A 9 -3.46 -6.99 -16.61
CA MET A 9 -2.31 -6.64 -15.75
C MET A 9 -2.16 -7.65 -14.60
N LEU A 10 -3.27 -7.99 -13.94
CA LEU A 10 -3.31 -9.01 -12.90
C LEU A 10 -2.83 -10.37 -13.42
N LYS A 11 -3.25 -10.79 -14.62
CA LYS A 11 -2.77 -12.04 -15.24
C LYS A 11 -1.26 -12.04 -15.44
N ASN A 12 -0.70 -10.93 -15.92
CA ASN A 12 0.75 -10.81 -16.12
C ASN A 12 1.49 -10.89 -14.78
N ASN A 13 1.04 -10.17 -13.76
CA ASN A 13 1.63 -10.23 -12.43
C ASN A 13 1.49 -11.63 -11.79
N LEU A 14 0.34 -12.29 -11.95
CA LEU A 14 0.12 -13.65 -11.46
C LEU A 14 1.01 -14.68 -12.14
N ARG A 15 1.31 -14.55 -13.44
CA ARG A 15 2.27 -15.43 -14.12
C ARG A 15 3.65 -15.34 -13.47
N LEU A 16 4.12 -14.14 -13.16
CA LEU A 16 5.37 -13.94 -12.43
C LEU A 16 5.28 -14.56 -11.02
N CYS A 17 4.17 -14.34 -10.31
CA CYS A 17 3.95 -14.92 -8.99
C CYS A 17 3.91 -16.46 -9.01
N GLN A 18 3.38 -17.07 -10.08
CA GLN A 18 3.35 -18.52 -10.27
C GLN A 18 4.74 -19.10 -10.51
N ILE A 19 5.58 -18.42 -11.30
CA ILE A 19 6.98 -18.82 -11.49
C ILE A 19 7.71 -18.81 -10.14
N LEU A 20 7.46 -17.79 -9.33
CA LEU A 20 8.02 -17.66 -7.98
C LEU A 20 7.31 -18.49 -6.91
N LYS A 21 6.15 -19.08 -7.25
CA LYS A 21 5.25 -19.80 -6.34
C LYS A 21 4.85 -19.00 -5.10
N CYS A 22 4.79 -17.67 -5.23
CA CYS A 22 4.58 -16.74 -4.11
C CYS A 22 3.10 -16.40 -3.85
N VAL A 23 2.17 -16.93 -4.65
CA VAL A 23 0.73 -16.75 -4.51
C VAL A 23 0.02 -18.09 -4.75
N PRO A 24 -0.91 -18.53 -3.89
CA PRO A 24 -1.53 -19.86 -3.98
C PRO A 24 -2.69 -19.93 -4.99
N PHE A 25 -2.78 -18.97 -5.90
CA PHE A 25 -3.89 -18.80 -6.82
C PHE A 25 -3.41 -18.83 -8.28
N GLU A 26 -4.21 -19.46 -9.12
CA GLU A 26 -3.96 -19.58 -10.55
C GLU A 26 -5.15 -19.01 -11.32
N PHE A 27 -4.88 -18.29 -12.42
CA PHE A 27 -5.95 -17.82 -13.28
C PHE A 27 -6.36 -18.93 -14.25
N ASP A 28 -7.60 -19.38 -14.17
CA ASP A 28 -8.16 -20.35 -15.10
C ASP A 28 -8.73 -19.64 -16.33
N SER A 29 -8.10 -19.85 -17.48
CA SER A 29 -8.51 -19.29 -18.77
C SER A 29 -9.88 -19.78 -19.22
N LYS A 30 -10.32 -20.97 -18.80
CA LYS A 30 -11.61 -21.55 -19.19
C LYS A 30 -12.77 -20.88 -18.47
N THR A 31 -12.67 -20.74 -17.16
CA THR A 31 -13.72 -20.10 -16.34
C THR A 31 -13.60 -18.58 -16.30
N GLY A 32 -12.43 -18.04 -16.63
CA GLY A 32 -12.13 -16.62 -16.44
C GLY A 32 -12.02 -16.24 -14.96
N ARG A 33 -11.81 -17.22 -14.07
CA ARG A 33 -11.80 -17.04 -12.62
C ARG A 33 -10.44 -17.41 -12.03
N LEU A 34 -10.12 -16.78 -10.90
CA LEU A 34 -9.01 -17.20 -10.05
C LEU A 34 -9.41 -18.45 -9.27
N ILE A 35 -8.67 -19.54 -9.45
CA ILE A 35 -8.86 -20.78 -8.71
C ILE A 35 -7.67 -21.02 -7.80
N LYS A 36 -7.84 -21.83 -6.77
CA LYS A 36 -6.72 -22.31 -5.95
C LYS A 36 -5.79 -23.17 -6.82
N ALA A 37 -4.48 -23.04 -6.62
CA ALA A 37 -3.49 -23.85 -7.32
C ALA A 37 -3.80 -25.34 -7.14
N LYS A 38 -3.82 -26.10 -8.24
CA LYS A 38 -4.18 -27.55 -8.20
C LYS A 38 -3.03 -28.42 -7.71
N SER A 39 -1.80 -27.97 -7.94
CA SER A 39 -0.60 -28.74 -7.57
C SER A 39 -0.37 -28.70 -6.07
N PHE A 40 -0.38 -29.87 -5.42
CA PHE A 40 -0.03 -30.02 -4.00
C PHE A 40 1.37 -29.45 -3.70
N GLY A 41 2.34 -29.66 -4.60
CA GLY A 41 3.70 -29.14 -4.46
C GLY A 41 3.77 -27.61 -4.51
N HIS A 42 2.88 -26.95 -5.27
CA HIS A 42 2.79 -25.49 -5.28
C HIS A 42 2.28 -24.98 -3.92
N ILE A 43 1.21 -25.58 -3.40
CA ILE A 43 0.65 -25.23 -2.07
C ILE A 43 1.68 -25.45 -0.96
N LEU A 44 2.36 -26.60 -0.97
CA LEU A 44 3.39 -26.93 0.01
C LEU A 44 4.53 -25.90 -0.04
N LEU A 45 5.04 -25.58 -1.23
CA LEU A 45 6.13 -24.61 -1.36
C LEU A 45 5.68 -23.21 -0.90
N PHE A 46 4.47 -22.78 -1.24
CA PHE A 46 3.93 -21.51 -0.77
C PHE A 46 3.86 -21.46 0.78
N ARG A 47 3.42 -22.53 1.43
CA ARG A 47 3.41 -22.63 2.91
C ARG A 47 4.82 -22.57 3.49
N VAL A 48 5.76 -23.31 2.91
CA VAL A 48 7.18 -23.25 3.30
C VAL A 48 7.72 -21.83 3.14
N GLN A 49 7.40 -21.14 2.05
CA GLN A 49 7.78 -19.75 1.83
C GLN A 49 7.19 -18.81 2.89
N CYS A 50 5.93 -18.99 3.31
CA CYS A 50 5.34 -18.20 4.39
C CYS A 50 6.08 -18.38 5.72
N VAL A 51 6.39 -19.63 6.09
CA VAL A 51 7.16 -19.93 7.31
C VAL A 51 8.58 -19.35 7.21
N LEU A 52 9.22 -19.55 6.07
CA LEU A 52 10.57 -19.04 5.80
C LEU A 52 10.61 -17.51 5.84
N SER A 53 9.60 -16.82 5.31
CA SER A 53 9.42 -15.37 5.41
C SER A 53 9.41 -14.89 6.87
N VAL A 54 8.62 -15.56 7.73
CA VAL A 54 8.52 -15.20 9.16
C VAL A 54 9.86 -15.45 9.87
N MET A 55 10.48 -16.62 9.65
CA MET A 55 11.79 -16.95 10.21
C MET A 55 12.86 -15.94 9.78
N TYR A 56 12.87 -15.59 8.49
CA TYR A 56 13.81 -14.64 7.93
C TYR A 56 13.64 -13.25 8.56
N ILE A 57 12.41 -12.73 8.67
CA ILE A 57 12.12 -11.44 9.32
C ILE A 57 12.51 -11.46 10.79
N ALA A 58 12.26 -12.56 11.51
CA ALA A 58 12.68 -12.72 12.90
C ALA A 58 14.21 -12.67 13.02
N ALA A 59 14.94 -13.34 12.12
CA ALA A 59 16.40 -13.28 12.08
C ALA A 59 16.91 -11.86 11.79
N LEU A 60 16.31 -11.15 10.82
CA LEU A 60 16.64 -9.74 10.54
C LEU A 60 16.41 -8.85 11.77
N PHE A 61 15.29 -9.04 12.47
CA PHE A 61 14.96 -8.30 13.69
C PHE A 61 15.97 -8.55 14.82
N LEU A 62 16.29 -9.83 15.08
CA LEU A 62 17.27 -10.20 16.10
C LEU A 62 18.65 -9.63 15.78
N ASN A 63 19.08 -9.66 14.51
CA ASN A 63 20.32 -9.05 14.07
C ASN A 63 20.33 -7.52 14.28
N LEU A 64 19.22 -6.84 14.03
CA LEU A 64 19.11 -5.39 14.26
C LEU A 64 19.17 -5.02 15.75
N CYS A 65 18.52 -5.81 16.61
CA CYS A 65 18.48 -5.58 18.04
C CYS A 65 19.82 -5.90 18.71
N PHE A 66 20.34 -7.11 18.48
CA PHE A 66 21.46 -7.67 19.23
C PHE A 66 22.79 -7.65 18.46
N GLY A 67 22.76 -7.42 17.15
CA GLY A 67 23.97 -7.38 16.33
C GLY A 67 24.89 -6.19 16.68
N PRO A 68 26.23 -6.35 16.53
CA PRO A 68 27.23 -5.31 16.77
C PRO A 68 27.26 -4.27 15.64
N LEU A 69 26.09 -3.76 15.26
CA LEU A 69 25.91 -2.84 14.15
C LEU A 69 26.10 -1.40 14.60
N THR A 70 26.80 -0.62 13.77
CA THR A 70 26.88 0.83 13.95
C THR A 70 25.48 1.44 13.86
N THR A 71 25.26 2.60 14.48
CA THR A 71 23.96 3.29 14.42
C THR A 71 23.49 3.54 12.99
N THR A 72 24.40 3.90 12.07
CA THR A 72 24.10 4.06 10.64
C THR A 72 23.60 2.75 10.03
N ALA A 73 24.32 1.65 10.27
CA ALA A 73 23.94 0.33 9.77
C ALA A 73 22.60 -0.14 10.34
N LYS A 74 22.29 0.17 11.61
CA LYS A 74 20.98 -0.12 12.21
C LYS A 74 19.84 0.61 11.51
N PHE A 75 19.97 1.90 11.21
CA PHE A 75 18.94 2.64 10.47
C PHE A 75 18.76 2.11 9.04
N GLN A 76 19.86 1.86 8.34
CA GLN A 76 19.84 1.23 7.03
C GLN A 76 19.13 -0.12 7.07
N GLY A 77 19.55 -1.00 7.97
CA GLY A 77 18.97 -2.33 8.10
C GLY A 77 17.50 -2.30 8.54
N PHE A 78 17.12 -1.35 9.40
CA PHE A 78 15.72 -1.18 9.82
C PHE A 78 14.81 -0.81 8.65
N THR A 79 15.31 -0.02 7.68
CA THR A 79 14.53 0.31 6.48
C THR A 79 14.18 -0.93 5.67
N PHE A 80 15.19 -1.78 5.39
CA PHE A 80 14.97 -3.04 4.70
C PHE A 80 14.06 -3.96 5.50
N PHE A 81 14.29 -4.08 6.81
CA PHE A 81 13.42 -4.85 7.71
C PHE A 81 11.96 -4.43 7.59
N MET A 82 11.65 -3.13 7.60
CA MET A 82 10.28 -2.64 7.47
C MET A 82 9.67 -2.98 6.10
N VAL A 83 10.44 -2.91 5.01
CA VAL A 83 9.98 -3.36 3.68
C VAL A 83 9.61 -4.84 3.71
N TYR A 84 10.48 -5.70 4.25
CA TYR A 84 10.22 -7.13 4.37
C TYR A 84 9.04 -7.43 5.28
N PHE A 85 8.95 -6.75 6.42
CA PHE A 85 7.87 -6.90 7.39
C PHE A 85 6.52 -6.59 6.76
N VAL A 86 6.39 -5.42 6.13
CA VAL A 86 5.16 -5.01 5.44
C VAL A 86 4.83 -5.99 4.31
N ALA A 87 5.80 -6.33 3.46
CA ALA A 87 5.56 -7.22 2.33
C ALA A 87 5.16 -8.63 2.76
N SER A 88 5.81 -9.20 3.78
CA SER A 88 5.43 -10.51 4.33
C SER A 88 4.07 -10.49 4.99
N TRP A 89 3.76 -9.47 5.80
CA TRP A 89 2.46 -9.40 6.46
C TRP A 89 1.30 -9.37 5.45
N MET A 90 1.47 -8.56 4.39
CA MET A 90 0.50 -8.48 3.30
C MET A 90 0.36 -9.82 2.54
N LYS A 91 1.49 -10.47 2.25
CA LYS A 91 1.54 -11.77 1.57
C LYS A 91 0.99 -12.91 2.44
N PHE A 92 1.10 -12.81 3.77
CA PHE A 92 0.88 -13.91 4.69
C PHE A 92 -0.53 -14.51 4.56
N ASN A 93 -0.63 -15.70 3.97
CA ASN A 93 -1.91 -16.40 3.78
C ASN A 93 -1.75 -17.91 4.01
N TYR A 94 -1.27 -18.29 5.19
CA TYR A 94 -0.97 -19.69 5.50
C TYR A 94 -2.21 -20.61 5.42
N SER A 95 -3.37 -20.10 5.84
CA SER A 95 -4.67 -20.79 5.79
C SER A 95 -5.21 -20.96 4.37
N LEU A 96 -4.59 -20.32 3.36
CA LEU A 96 -5.06 -20.31 1.98
C LEU A 96 -6.49 -19.73 1.89
N ASP A 97 -6.73 -18.69 2.68
CA ASP A 97 -8.01 -17.98 2.73
C ASP A 97 -8.37 -17.45 1.34
N MET A 98 -9.61 -17.74 0.93
CA MET A 98 -10.17 -17.40 -0.37
C MET A 98 -10.82 -16.01 -0.38
N ALA A 99 -10.94 -15.32 0.77
CA ALA A 99 -11.67 -14.06 0.87
C ALA A 99 -11.16 -13.00 -0.12
N GLY A 100 -9.85 -12.80 -0.24
CA GLY A 100 -9.27 -11.85 -1.20
C GLY A 100 -9.62 -12.20 -2.66
N THR A 101 -9.61 -13.49 -2.99
CA THR A 101 -9.98 -13.98 -4.33
C THR A 101 -11.47 -13.83 -4.60
N GLN A 102 -12.31 -14.08 -3.59
CA GLN A 102 -13.76 -13.90 -3.67
C GLN A 102 -14.11 -12.45 -3.95
N VAL A 103 -13.44 -11.47 -3.32
CA VAL A 103 -13.65 -10.05 -3.63
C VAL A 103 -13.39 -9.77 -5.11
N ILE A 104 -12.30 -10.28 -5.68
CA ILE A 104 -12.00 -10.14 -7.12
C ILE A 104 -13.09 -10.78 -7.98
N HIS A 105 -13.56 -11.98 -7.63
CA HIS A 105 -14.66 -12.63 -8.34
C HIS A 105 -15.95 -11.80 -8.27
N THR A 106 -16.27 -11.21 -7.12
CA THR A 106 -17.45 -10.36 -6.97
C THR A 106 -17.38 -9.14 -7.90
N PHE A 107 -16.20 -8.52 -8.09
CA PHE A 107 -16.03 -7.47 -9.09
C PHE A 107 -16.25 -7.98 -10.51
N LEU A 108 -15.67 -9.13 -10.88
CA LEU A 108 -15.84 -9.72 -12.21
C LEU A 108 -17.30 -10.07 -12.50
N ASP A 109 -18.00 -10.67 -11.53
CA ASP A 109 -19.40 -11.03 -11.64
C ASP A 109 -20.31 -9.78 -11.67
N PHE A 110 -20.00 -8.77 -10.87
CA PHE A 110 -20.71 -7.49 -10.92
C PHE A 110 -20.64 -6.86 -12.32
N GLU A 111 -19.45 -6.80 -12.93
CA GLU A 111 -19.32 -6.27 -14.30
C GLU A 111 -20.04 -7.14 -15.33
N LYS A 112 -19.94 -8.47 -15.22
CA LYS A 112 -20.53 -9.41 -16.17
C LYS A 112 -22.06 -9.40 -16.13
N TYR A 113 -22.66 -9.34 -14.95
CA TYR A 113 -24.11 -9.51 -14.78
C TYR A 113 -24.86 -8.19 -14.61
N ILE A 114 -24.31 -7.22 -13.89
CA ILE A 114 -25.01 -5.96 -13.58
C ILE A 114 -24.73 -4.89 -14.64
N LEU A 115 -23.55 -4.90 -15.28
CA LEU A 115 -23.15 -3.89 -16.26
C LEU A 115 -23.25 -4.34 -17.72
N LYS A 116 -23.79 -5.53 -17.99
CA LYS A 116 -23.89 -6.10 -19.35
C LYS A 116 -24.51 -5.15 -20.37
N ASP A 117 -25.60 -4.46 -19.99
CA ASP A 117 -26.37 -3.59 -20.89
C ASP A 117 -25.95 -2.12 -20.80
N THR A 118 -24.85 -1.83 -20.12
CA THR A 118 -24.36 -0.45 -19.94
C THR A 118 -23.37 -0.11 -21.06
N PRO A 119 -23.50 1.05 -21.73
CA PRO A 119 -22.58 1.44 -22.78
C PRO A 119 -21.14 1.49 -22.26
N THR A 120 -20.18 1.18 -23.13
CA THR A 120 -18.76 1.28 -22.81
C THR A 120 -18.41 2.74 -22.55
N PHE A 121 -18.07 3.06 -21.30
CA PHE A 121 -17.61 4.40 -20.93
C PHE A 121 -16.10 4.51 -21.09
N GLU A 122 -15.65 5.69 -21.54
CA GLU A 122 -14.24 6.02 -21.52
C GLU A 122 -13.67 6.00 -20.09
N LEU A 123 -12.43 5.55 -19.95
CA LEU A 123 -11.75 5.53 -18.66
C LEU A 123 -11.64 6.94 -18.09
N SER A 124 -12.01 7.06 -16.82
CA SER A 124 -11.71 8.23 -16.00
C SER A 124 -10.26 8.66 -16.12
N LEU A 125 -9.99 9.96 -16.07
CA LEU A 125 -8.63 10.46 -15.82
C LEU A 125 -8.00 9.79 -14.58
N GLY A 126 -8.73 9.69 -13.46
CA GLY A 126 -8.27 8.99 -12.25
C GLY A 126 -7.94 7.50 -12.45
N ALA A 127 -8.64 6.83 -13.37
CA ALA A 127 -8.39 5.43 -13.71
C ALA A 127 -7.12 5.28 -14.55
N LYS A 128 -6.93 6.16 -15.53
CA LYS A 128 -5.69 6.24 -16.33
C LYS A 128 -4.48 6.50 -15.44
N ILE A 129 -4.60 7.44 -14.50
CA ILE A 129 -3.56 7.77 -13.53
C ILE A 129 -3.22 6.57 -12.65
N MET A 130 -4.22 5.87 -12.10
CA MET A 130 -3.91 4.71 -11.27
C MET A 130 -3.31 3.57 -12.08
N LYS A 131 -3.77 3.35 -13.31
CA LYS A 131 -3.16 2.33 -14.19
C LYS A 131 -1.67 2.62 -14.37
N LEU A 132 -1.33 3.88 -14.64
CA LEU A 132 0.05 4.34 -14.71
C LEU A 132 0.77 4.13 -13.38
N PHE A 133 0.17 4.53 -12.26
CA PHE A 133 0.74 4.35 -10.92
C PHE A 133 1.05 2.88 -10.61
N ILE A 134 0.14 1.93 -10.91
CA ILE A 134 0.37 0.50 -10.70
C ILE A 134 1.55 0.02 -11.55
N GLN A 135 1.62 0.41 -12.83
CA GLN A 135 2.74 0.03 -13.71
C GLN A 135 4.07 0.58 -13.18
N VAL A 136 4.10 1.84 -12.78
CA VAL A 136 5.27 2.49 -12.19
C VAL A 136 5.69 1.79 -10.91
N ALA A 137 4.74 1.45 -10.03
CA ALA A 137 5.03 0.80 -8.77
C ALA A 137 5.55 -0.64 -8.96
N GLU A 138 5.06 -1.37 -9.96
CA GLU A 138 5.60 -2.70 -10.33
C GLU A 138 7.02 -2.62 -10.87
N ILE A 139 7.29 -1.68 -11.79
CA ILE A 139 8.64 -1.43 -12.32
C ILE A 139 9.60 -1.02 -11.20
N SER A 140 9.13 -0.17 -10.29
CA SER A 140 9.88 0.28 -9.13
C SER A 140 10.17 -0.85 -8.14
N GLY A 141 9.19 -1.74 -7.91
CA GLY A 141 9.37 -2.95 -7.10
C GLY A 141 10.40 -3.91 -7.68
N PHE A 142 10.39 -4.12 -9.00
CA PHE A 142 11.44 -4.90 -9.67
C PHE A 142 12.82 -4.22 -9.58
N SER A 143 12.86 -2.91 -9.81
CA SER A 143 14.08 -2.11 -9.72
C SER A 143 14.70 -2.17 -8.32
N PHE A 144 13.87 -2.17 -7.27
CA PHE A 144 14.30 -2.33 -5.89
C PHE A 144 15.04 -3.66 -5.67
N VAL A 145 14.51 -4.78 -6.18
CA VAL A 145 15.15 -6.10 -6.06
C VAL A 145 16.50 -6.14 -6.79
N ILE A 146 16.58 -5.56 -7.98
CA ILE A 146 17.84 -5.49 -8.74
C ILE A 146 18.88 -4.63 -8.02
N LEU A 147 18.48 -3.45 -7.53
CA LEU A 147 19.36 -2.57 -6.77
C LEU A 147 19.85 -3.23 -5.47
N GLN A 148 19.00 -4.03 -4.82
CA GLN A 148 19.41 -4.82 -3.66
C GLN A 148 20.44 -5.89 -4.03
N LEU A 149 20.24 -6.62 -5.13
CA LEU A 149 21.22 -7.61 -5.60
C LEU A 149 22.57 -6.96 -5.89
N ILE A 150 22.58 -5.81 -6.56
CA ILE A 150 23.81 -5.06 -6.84
C ILE A 150 24.46 -4.59 -5.52
N LEU A 151 23.66 -4.10 -4.56
CA LEU A 151 24.16 -3.72 -3.23
C LEU A 151 24.84 -4.89 -2.53
N LEU A 152 24.23 -6.07 -2.53
CA LEU A 152 24.80 -7.27 -1.93
C LEU A 152 26.11 -7.70 -2.62
N GLN A 153 26.20 -7.57 -3.94
CA GLN A 153 27.42 -7.85 -4.68
C GLN A 153 28.55 -6.84 -4.36
N CYS A 154 28.22 -5.57 -4.18
CA CYS A 154 29.22 -4.55 -3.86
C CYS A 154 29.64 -4.55 -2.39
N VAL A 155 28.71 -4.80 -1.47
CA VAL A 155 28.92 -4.73 -0.03
C VAL A 155 28.14 -5.88 0.64
N PRO A 156 28.70 -7.10 0.67
CA PRO A 156 28.00 -8.29 1.18
C PRO A 156 27.66 -8.18 2.68
N CYS A 157 28.47 -7.43 3.44
CA CYS A 157 28.28 -7.23 4.88
C CYS A 157 27.23 -6.15 5.23
N THR A 158 26.37 -5.76 4.28
CA THR A 158 25.35 -4.75 4.52
C THR A 158 24.26 -5.27 5.45
N ALA A 159 23.91 -4.52 6.50
CA ALA A 159 22.76 -4.85 7.34
C ALA A 159 21.43 -4.62 6.59
N PRO A 160 20.41 -5.48 6.79
CA PRO A 160 20.28 -6.52 7.82
C PRO A 160 20.58 -7.94 7.31
N PHE A 161 21.15 -8.08 6.10
CA PHE A 161 21.26 -9.35 5.36
C PHE A 161 22.10 -10.41 6.09
N ILE A 162 21.93 -11.68 5.71
CA ILE A 162 22.52 -12.86 6.36
C ILE A 162 24.02 -12.70 6.60
N PHE A 163 24.77 -12.18 5.63
CA PHE A 163 26.22 -11.99 5.80
C PHE A 163 26.59 -11.02 6.92
N SER A 164 25.76 -10.01 7.19
CA SER A 164 25.98 -9.07 8.30
C SER A 164 25.79 -9.70 9.69
N MET A 165 25.20 -10.90 9.78
CA MET A 165 25.01 -11.62 11.04
C MET A 165 26.29 -12.30 11.52
N PHE A 166 27.30 -12.45 10.66
CA PHE A 166 28.58 -13.05 11.03
C PHE A 166 29.54 -11.98 11.60
N PRO A 167 30.14 -12.20 12.78
CA PRO A 167 30.98 -11.20 13.45
C PRO A 167 32.22 -10.81 12.65
N ASN A 168 32.75 -11.73 11.83
CA ASN A 168 33.94 -11.55 11.00
C ASN A 168 33.57 -11.51 9.51
N CYS A 169 32.48 -10.83 9.15
CA CYS A 169 31.98 -10.81 7.77
C CYS A 169 33.05 -10.37 6.75
N GLY A 170 33.93 -9.42 7.08
CA GLY A 170 35.02 -8.99 6.20
C GLY A 170 36.00 -10.11 5.88
N GLU A 171 36.54 -10.78 6.90
CA GLU A 171 37.46 -11.92 6.69
C GLU A 171 36.77 -13.13 6.05
N MET A 172 35.50 -13.37 6.41
CA MET A 172 34.73 -14.45 5.79
C MET A 172 34.49 -14.17 4.32
N ALA A 173 34.19 -12.92 3.92
CA ALA A 173 33.96 -12.59 2.52
C ALA A 173 35.18 -12.91 1.65
N ASP A 174 36.40 -12.70 2.17
CA ASP A 174 37.64 -12.97 1.47
C ASP A 174 38.01 -14.47 1.42
N LYS A 175 37.68 -15.22 2.47
CA LYS A 175 38.00 -16.66 2.58
C LYS A 175 36.91 -17.58 2.03
N THR A 176 35.67 -17.11 1.97
CA THR A 176 34.52 -17.92 1.57
C THR A 176 34.56 -18.18 0.07
N SER A 177 34.18 -19.40 -0.33
CA SER A 177 34.08 -19.72 -1.75
C SER A 177 33.07 -18.79 -2.44
N TRP A 178 33.45 -18.27 -3.60
CA TRP A 178 32.59 -17.44 -4.43
C TRP A 178 31.19 -18.05 -4.65
N MET A 179 31.13 -19.39 -4.76
CA MET A 179 29.88 -20.13 -4.92
C MET A 179 28.93 -20.00 -3.72
N LEU A 180 29.46 -20.06 -2.48
CA LEU A 180 28.63 -19.90 -1.28
C LEU A 180 28.12 -18.45 -1.17
N MET A 181 28.98 -17.47 -1.47
CA MET A 181 28.58 -16.06 -1.50
C MET A 181 27.47 -15.80 -2.51
N LEU A 182 27.64 -16.31 -3.74
CA LEU A 182 26.63 -16.19 -4.78
C LEU A 182 25.32 -16.89 -4.39
N ALA A 183 25.38 -18.06 -3.77
CA ALA A 183 24.19 -18.79 -3.30
C ALA A 183 23.39 -17.98 -2.26
N VAL A 184 24.07 -17.36 -1.29
CA VAL A 184 23.42 -16.50 -0.29
C VAL A 184 22.80 -15.27 -0.96
N HIS A 185 23.49 -14.61 -1.89
CA HIS A 185 22.94 -13.46 -2.61
C HIS A 185 21.71 -13.81 -3.47
N ILE A 186 21.74 -14.97 -4.13
CA ILE A 186 20.58 -15.49 -4.89
C ILE A 186 19.42 -15.76 -3.93
N PHE A 187 19.69 -16.38 -2.77
CA PHE A 187 18.67 -16.63 -1.77
C PHE A 187 18.03 -15.33 -1.25
N GLU A 188 18.85 -14.34 -0.86
CA GLU A 188 18.40 -13.03 -0.37
C GLU A 188 17.53 -12.29 -1.40
N THR A 189 17.97 -12.34 -2.65
CA THR A 189 17.26 -11.70 -3.77
C THR A 189 15.96 -12.43 -4.07
N TRP A 190 15.97 -13.76 -4.05
CA TRP A 190 14.77 -14.58 -4.20
C TRP A 190 13.76 -14.31 -3.08
N MET A 191 14.22 -14.22 -1.81
CA MET A 191 13.38 -13.86 -0.66
C MET A 191 12.71 -12.50 -0.85
N CYS A 192 13.45 -11.49 -1.28
CA CYS A 192 12.90 -10.17 -1.58
C CYS A 192 11.88 -10.19 -2.70
N LEU A 193 12.24 -10.82 -3.82
CA LEU A 193 11.41 -10.92 -5.01
C LEU A 193 10.05 -11.56 -4.67
N GLN A 194 10.05 -12.69 -3.96
CA GLN A 194 8.80 -13.37 -3.61
C GLN A 194 7.92 -12.60 -2.62
N MET A 195 8.50 -11.78 -1.75
CA MET A 195 7.73 -10.98 -0.78
C MET A 195 7.10 -9.77 -1.47
N ILE A 196 7.88 -9.05 -2.28
CA ILE A 196 7.41 -7.86 -3.01
C ILE A 196 6.29 -8.26 -3.98
N PHE A 197 6.50 -9.25 -4.85
CA PHE A 197 5.48 -9.67 -5.82
C PHE A 197 4.24 -10.30 -5.16
N GLY A 198 4.40 -10.99 -4.03
CA GLY A 198 3.25 -11.48 -3.27
C GLY A 198 2.40 -10.33 -2.70
N CYS A 199 3.05 -9.27 -2.22
CA CYS A 199 2.40 -8.09 -1.67
C CYS A 199 1.68 -7.25 -2.75
N THR A 200 2.25 -7.11 -3.96
CA THR A 200 1.65 -6.29 -5.04
C THR A 200 0.26 -6.77 -5.46
N VAL A 201 -0.02 -8.08 -5.40
CA VAL A 201 -1.36 -8.64 -5.68
C VAL A 201 -2.41 -8.03 -4.75
N TYR A 202 -2.14 -7.96 -3.46
CA TYR A 202 -3.11 -7.46 -2.47
C TYR A 202 -3.20 -5.94 -2.45
N ILE A 203 -2.09 -5.21 -2.61
CA ILE A 203 -2.15 -3.74 -2.61
C ILE A 203 -2.74 -3.23 -3.92
N PHE A 204 -2.19 -3.61 -5.07
CA PHE A 204 -2.55 -2.98 -6.33
C PHE A 204 -3.83 -3.55 -6.95
N TYR A 205 -3.97 -4.87 -6.96
CA TYR A 205 -5.07 -5.51 -7.70
C TYR A 205 -6.30 -5.79 -6.84
N LEU A 206 -6.13 -5.96 -5.53
CA LEU A 206 -7.25 -6.06 -4.63
C LEU A 206 -7.68 -4.66 -4.16
N LEU A 207 -6.83 -3.93 -3.44
CA LEU A 207 -7.20 -2.63 -2.86
C LEU A 207 -7.33 -1.52 -3.91
N CYS A 208 -6.29 -1.19 -4.68
CA CYS A 208 -6.32 -0.04 -5.59
C CYS A 208 -7.32 -0.24 -6.75
N ALA A 209 -7.27 -1.38 -7.43
CA ALA A 209 -8.21 -1.67 -8.51
C ALA A 209 -9.66 -1.76 -8.00
N GLY A 210 -9.89 -2.33 -6.81
CA GLY A 210 -11.22 -2.39 -6.20
C GLY A 210 -11.82 -1.00 -5.90
N ILE A 211 -11.04 -0.11 -5.28
CA ILE A 211 -11.43 1.30 -5.02
C ILE A 211 -11.84 1.98 -6.34
N ILE A 212 -11.06 1.77 -7.39
CA ILE A 212 -11.29 2.42 -8.67
C ILE A 212 -12.51 1.89 -9.40
N CYS A 213 -12.74 0.59 -9.32
CA CYS A 213 -13.94 -0.01 -9.88
C CYS A 213 -15.19 0.58 -9.22
N ILE A 214 -15.19 0.73 -7.89
CA ILE A 214 -16.30 1.39 -7.16
C ILE A 214 -16.47 2.85 -7.63
N LEU A 215 -15.39 3.62 -7.75
CA LEU A 215 -15.42 4.99 -8.26
C LEU A 215 -15.94 5.08 -9.70
N PHE A 216 -15.62 4.11 -10.54
CA PHE A 216 -16.13 4.04 -11.90
C PHE A 216 -17.62 3.70 -11.94
N TYR A 217 -18.09 2.79 -11.08
CA TYR A 217 -19.52 2.47 -10.98
C TYR A 217 -20.34 3.67 -10.51
N PHE A 218 -19.77 4.53 -9.65
CA PHE A 218 -20.36 5.81 -9.29
C PHE A 218 -20.55 6.76 -10.49
N ARG A 219 -19.59 6.82 -11.43
CA ARG A 219 -19.75 7.60 -12.66
C ARG A 219 -20.87 7.06 -13.55
N ILE A 220 -21.00 5.73 -13.63
CA ILE A 220 -22.11 5.09 -14.34
C ILE A 220 -23.45 5.51 -13.72
N ILE A 221 -23.54 5.51 -12.39
CA ILE A 221 -24.74 5.99 -11.69
C ILE A 221 -24.99 7.47 -11.98
N GLU A 222 -23.99 8.33 -11.90
CA GLU A 222 -24.13 9.77 -12.17
C GLU A 222 -24.70 10.03 -13.57
N ASN A 223 -24.19 9.30 -14.58
CA ASN A 223 -24.71 9.37 -15.95
C ASN A 223 -26.14 8.84 -16.07
N LYS A 224 -26.47 7.73 -15.39
CA LYS A 224 -27.85 7.23 -15.37
C LYS A 224 -28.81 8.20 -14.66
N ILE A 225 -28.33 8.88 -13.62
CA ILE A 225 -29.09 9.91 -12.90
C ILE A 225 -29.38 11.09 -13.82
N SER A 226 -28.40 11.57 -14.60
CA SER A 226 -28.62 12.72 -15.50
C SER A 226 -29.68 12.42 -16.58
N THR A 227 -29.81 11.17 -17.02
CA THR A 227 -30.80 10.73 -18.03
C THR A 227 -32.15 10.26 -17.46
N LEU A 228 -32.36 10.27 -16.13
CA LEU A 228 -33.65 9.84 -15.55
C LEU A 228 -34.83 10.68 -16.08
N GLN A 229 -35.81 10.00 -16.68
CA GLN A 229 -37.11 10.57 -17.07
C GLN A 229 -38.29 9.85 -16.40
N SER A 230 -38.16 8.57 -16.03
CA SER A 230 -39.26 7.76 -15.51
C SER A 230 -39.07 7.26 -14.06
N ASP A 231 -40.19 6.90 -13.43
CA ASP A 231 -40.23 6.20 -12.13
C ASP A 231 -39.50 4.84 -12.18
N GLN A 232 -39.54 4.15 -13.34
CA GLN A 232 -38.88 2.86 -13.50
C GLN A 232 -37.35 3.01 -13.50
N ASP A 233 -36.84 4.04 -14.17
CA ASP A 233 -35.39 4.31 -14.20
C ASP A 233 -34.87 4.69 -12.82
N THR A 234 -35.69 5.40 -12.04
CA THR A 234 -35.41 5.72 -10.64
C THR A 234 -35.20 4.46 -9.81
N LYS A 235 -36.12 3.48 -9.91
CA LYS A 235 -35.99 2.20 -9.20
C LYS A 235 -34.73 1.43 -9.62
N LYS A 236 -34.44 1.37 -10.92
CA LYS A 236 -33.22 0.73 -11.44
C LYS A 236 -31.96 1.39 -10.90
N CYS A 237 -31.93 2.72 -10.81
CA CYS A 237 -30.81 3.49 -10.27
C CYS A 237 -30.58 3.22 -8.77
N ILE A 238 -31.66 3.22 -7.96
CA ILE A 238 -31.60 2.87 -6.53
C ILE A 238 -31.11 1.43 -6.35
N ASN A 239 -31.62 0.49 -7.15
CA ASN A 239 -31.19 -0.91 -7.08
C ASN A 239 -29.69 -1.04 -7.43
N LEU A 240 -29.21 -0.36 -8.46
CA LEU A 240 -27.80 -0.35 -8.81
C LEU A 240 -26.93 0.19 -7.67
N TYR A 241 -27.34 1.29 -7.01
CA TYR A 241 -26.63 1.82 -5.84
C TYR A 241 -26.58 0.79 -4.70
N ARG A 242 -27.69 0.11 -4.40
CA ARG A 242 -27.74 -0.96 -3.39
C ARG A 242 -26.79 -2.11 -3.74
N CYS A 243 -26.70 -2.51 -5.01
CA CYS A 243 -25.74 -3.53 -5.43
C CYS A 243 -24.29 -3.07 -5.19
N ILE A 244 -23.96 -1.80 -5.42
CA ILE A 244 -22.62 -1.25 -5.11
C ILE A 244 -22.38 -1.23 -3.59
N GLN A 245 -23.39 -0.93 -2.76
CA GLN A 245 -23.24 -1.01 -1.31
C GLN A 245 -22.93 -2.43 -0.83
N ILE A 246 -23.59 -3.43 -1.41
CA ILE A 246 -23.30 -4.84 -1.11
C ILE A 246 -21.87 -5.16 -1.54
N LEU A 247 -21.46 -4.75 -2.74
CA LEU A 247 -20.09 -4.91 -3.23
C LEU A 247 -19.05 -4.23 -2.33
N GLU A 248 -19.34 -3.05 -1.79
CA GLU A 248 -18.47 -2.36 -0.84
C GLU A 248 -18.31 -3.11 0.48
N LYS A 249 -19.37 -3.76 0.98
CA LYS A 249 -19.27 -4.60 2.18
C LYS A 249 -18.37 -5.80 1.94
N PHE A 250 -18.54 -6.49 0.81
CA PHE A 250 -17.63 -7.58 0.41
C PHE A 250 -16.20 -7.06 0.24
N PHE A 251 -16.04 -5.92 -0.43
CA PHE A 251 -14.75 -5.28 -0.63
C PHE A 251 -14.08 -4.94 0.70
N ASN A 252 -14.78 -4.43 1.70
CA ASN A 252 -14.21 -4.09 3.01
C ASN A 252 -13.90 -5.33 3.86
N ALA A 253 -14.60 -6.45 3.68
CA ALA A 253 -14.47 -7.64 4.52
C ALA A 253 -13.02 -8.17 4.63
N TYR A 254 -12.21 -8.03 3.58
CA TYR A 254 -10.81 -8.48 3.58
C TYR A 254 -9.78 -7.38 3.86
N PRO A 255 -9.71 -6.26 3.10
CA PRO A 255 -8.70 -5.23 3.28
C PRO A 255 -8.80 -4.49 4.61
N MET A 256 -10.00 -4.35 5.21
CA MET A 256 -10.21 -3.59 6.45
C MET A 256 -9.40 -4.14 7.63
N ASN A 257 -9.27 -5.46 7.73
CA ASN A 257 -8.65 -6.12 8.88
C ASN A 257 -7.17 -6.44 8.63
N LYS A 258 -6.75 -6.51 7.36
CA LYS A 258 -5.43 -7.03 6.99
C LYS A 258 -4.57 -6.03 6.24
N VAL A 259 -5.09 -5.49 5.14
CA VAL A 259 -4.31 -4.67 4.21
C VAL A 259 -4.22 -3.23 4.71
N ILE A 260 -5.35 -2.59 4.98
CA ILE A 260 -5.38 -1.17 5.32
C ILE A 260 -4.63 -0.88 6.64
N PRO A 261 -4.77 -1.67 7.74
CA PRO A 261 -3.89 -1.63 8.91
C PRO A 261 -2.42 -1.49 8.55
N VAL A 262 -1.88 -2.47 7.85
CA VAL A 262 -0.46 -2.49 7.54
C VAL A 262 -0.04 -1.38 6.59
N MET A 263 -0.93 -0.89 5.72
CA MET A 263 -0.62 0.29 4.91
C MET A 263 -0.50 1.56 5.75
N VAL A 264 -1.48 1.84 6.62
CA VAL A 264 -1.54 3.09 7.40
C VAL A 264 -0.43 3.13 8.46
N PHE A 265 0.06 1.98 8.95
CA PHE A 265 1.19 1.93 9.88
C PHE A 265 2.55 1.77 9.18
N GLY A 266 2.65 0.80 8.27
CA GLY A 266 3.90 0.37 7.68
C GLY A 266 4.48 1.37 6.68
N ILE A 267 3.64 1.91 5.78
CA ILE A 267 4.12 2.83 4.75
C ILE A 267 4.65 4.14 5.35
N PRO A 268 3.94 4.82 6.29
CA PRO A 268 4.48 6.01 6.97
C PRO A 268 5.79 5.76 7.70
N THR A 269 5.93 4.61 8.36
CA THR A 269 7.17 4.26 9.06
C THR A 269 8.33 4.10 8.08
N MET A 270 8.11 3.45 6.93
CA MET A 270 9.11 3.35 5.87
C MET A 270 9.47 4.72 5.29
N GLU A 271 8.48 5.58 5.07
CA GLU A 271 8.65 6.95 4.57
C GLU A 271 9.55 7.77 5.50
N ILE A 272 9.23 7.83 6.79
CA ILE A 272 9.99 8.60 7.80
C ILE A 272 11.46 8.19 7.80
N ILE A 273 11.72 6.89 7.80
CA ILE A 273 13.07 6.36 7.99
C ILE A 273 13.89 6.47 6.70
N SER A 274 13.28 6.19 5.54
CA SER A 274 13.94 6.34 4.25
C SER A 274 14.30 7.80 3.96
N LEU A 275 13.41 8.75 4.25
CA LEU A 275 13.69 10.19 4.13
C LEU A 275 14.76 10.64 5.14
N PHE A 276 14.67 10.21 6.39
CA PHE A 276 15.67 10.51 7.41
C PHE A 276 17.07 10.05 6.99
N ILE A 277 17.19 8.82 6.46
CA ILE A 277 18.46 8.28 5.97
C ILE A 277 18.97 9.09 4.78
N SER A 278 18.09 9.37 3.83
CA SER A 278 18.43 10.12 2.62
C SER A 278 18.97 11.52 2.94
N ILE A 279 18.40 12.20 3.93
CA ILE A 279 18.84 13.56 4.34
C ILE A 279 20.13 13.49 5.17
N ASN A 280 20.21 12.56 6.13
CA ASN A 280 21.22 12.64 7.18
C ASN A 280 22.46 11.76 6.96
N PHE A 281 22.43 10.85 5.99
CA PHE A 281 23.50 9.88 5.77
C PHE A 281 23.92 9.78 4.28
N TYR A 282 23.60 10.79 3.46
CA TYR A 282 23.94 10.79 2.03
C TYR A 282 25.44 10.74 1.75
N ASP A 283 26.25 11.27 2.65
CA ASP A 283 27.72 11.31 2.58
C ASP A 283 28.36 10.03 3.13
N LYS A 284 27.62 9.25 3.94
CA LYS A 284 28.13 8.09 4.67
C LYS A 284 27.83 6.75 3.99
N ILE A 285 26.80 6.71 3.16
CA ILE A 285 26.38 5.48 2.49
C ILE A 285 26.97 5.49 1.08
N ALA A 286 27.79 4.49 0.77
CA ALA A 286 28.38 4.35 -0.55
C ALA A 286 27.31 4.04 -1.61
N MET A 287 27.52 4.55 -2.82
CA MET A 287 26.77 4.12 -4.01
C MET A 287 27.17 2.68 -4.37
N PRO A 288 26.24 1.82 -4.85
CA PRO A 288 24.87 2.12 -5.25
C PRO A 288 23.83 2.00 -4.12
N GLY A 289 24.22 1.54 -2.93
CA GLY A 289 23.29 1.27 -1.82
C GLY A 289 22.45 2.48 -1.41
N PHE A 290 23.01 3.68 -1.53
CA PHE A 290 22.27 4.91 -1.25
C PHE A 290 21.01 5.08 -2.11
N LEU A 291 21.00 4.63 -3.38
CA LEU A 291 19.86 4.81 -4.31
C LEU A 291 18.54 4.21 -3.82
N LEU A 292 18.63 3.16 -3.01
CA LEU A 292 17.46 2.46 -2.48
C LEU A 292 16.63 3.38 -1.55
N PHE A 293 17.28 4.25 -0.78
CA PHE A 293 16.58 5.10 0.19
C PHE A 293 15.76 6.22 -0.47
N PRO A 294 16.28 7.00 -1.44
CA PRO A 294 15.46 7.95 -2.18
C PRO A 294 14.36 7.25 -2.99
N LEU A 295 14.63 6.08 -3.57
CA LEU A 295 13.60 5.32 -4.30
C LEU A 295 12.43 4.94 -3.37
N LEU A 296 12.72 4.39 -2.19
CA LEU A 296 11.71 4.10 -1.16
C LEU A 296 11.04 5.38 -0.64
N GLY A 297 11.81 6.43 -0.40
CA GLY A 297 11.34 7.73 0.08
C GLY A 297 10.45 8.46 -0.92
N LEU A 298 10.49 8.13 -2.22
CA LEU A 298 9.56 8.61 -3.23
C LEU A 298 8.35 7.68 -3.40
N ASN A 299 8.57 6.36 -3.42
CA ASN A 299 7.49 5.38 -3.59
C ASN A 299 6.48 5.42 -2.43
N THR A 300 6.96 5.58 -1.21
CA THR A 300 6.12 5.55 0.00
C THR A 300 5.12 6.72 0.09
N PRO A 301 5.51 8.01 -0.08
CA PRO A 301 4.56 9.12 -0.09
C PRO A 301 3.64 9.06 -1.31
N LEU A 302 4.14 8.66 -2.49
CA LEU A 302 3.30 8.45 -3.68
C LEU A 302 2.20 7.43 -3.41
N ASN A 303 2.54 6.30 -2.80
CA ASN A 303 1.58 5.27 -2.45
C ASN A 303 0.56 5.77 -1.42
N ASN A 304 1.02 6.44 -0.36
CA ASN A 304 0.15 7.03 0.67
C ASN A 304 -0.84 8.03 0.06
N ILE A 305 -0.34 8.98 -0.72
CA ILE A 305 -1.17 10.03 -1.34
C ILE A 305 -2.15 9.40 -2.32
N CYS A 306 -1.69 8.58 -3.27
CA CYS A 306 -2.55 8.01 -4.32
C CYS A 306 -3.63 7.09 -3.74
N VAL A 307 -3.26 6.12 -2.90
CA VAL A 307 -4.20 5.11 -2.40
C VAL A 307 -5.21 5.72 -1.42
N LEU A 308 -4.74 6.50 -0.45
CA LEU A 308 -5.62 7.07 0.57
C LEU A 308 -6.51 8.19 -0.01
N THR A 309 -5.99 8.99 -0.95
CA THR A 309 -6.83 9.99 -1.64
C THR A 309 -7.95 9.30 -2.42
N MET A 310 -7.64 8.23 -3.16
CA MET A 310 -8.66 7.50 -3.92
C MET A 310 -9.68 6.81 -3.00
N ALA A 311 -9.25 6.27 -1.86
CA ALA A 311 -10.16 5.76 -0.84
C ALA A 311 -11.11 6.87 -0.32
N SER A 312 -10.60 8.07 -0.04
CA SER A 312 -11.42 9.21 0.39
C SER A 312 -12.41 9.69 -0.69
N LEU A 313 -12.04 9.52 -1.97
CA LEU A 313 -12.92 9.89 -3.08
C LEU A 313 -14.15 8.97 -3.15
N VAL A 314 -14.07 7.72 -2.68
CA VAL A 314 -15.23 6.81 -2.61
C VAL A 314 -16.31 7.42 -1.73
N HIS A 315 -15.92 7.89 -0.53
CA HIS A 315 -16.83 8.55 0.40
C HIS A 315 -17.49 9.78 -0.23
N ASN A 316 -16.67 10.72 -0.71
CA ASN A 316 -17.14 11.98 -1.29
C ASN A 316 -18.03 11.77 -2.53
N SER A 317 -17.70 10.79 -3.38
CA SER A 317 -18.47 10.51 -4.60
C SER A 317 -19.79 9.86 -4.27
N SER A 318 -19.82 8.95 -3.29
CA SER A 318 -21.05 8.29 -2.86
C SER A 318 -22.03 9.25 -2.18
N ASP A 319 -21.55 10.22 -1.39
CA ASP A 319 -22.36 11.26 -0.77
C ASP A 319 -22.94 12.22 -1.82
N LYS A 320 -22.09 12.69 -2.75
CA LYS A 320 -22.52 13.52 -3.88
C LYS A 320 -23.62 12.83 -4.68
N ILE A 321 -23.43 11.56 -5.05
CA ILE A 321 -24.39 10.80 -5.85
C ILE A 321 -25.71 10.64 -5.11
N LEU A 322 -25.67 10.28 -3.83
CA LEU A 322 -26.88 10.12 -3.02
C LEU A 322 -27.65 11.45 -2.90
N GLY A 323 -26.93 12.57 -2.76
CA GLY A 323 -27.50 13.91 -2.75
C GLY A 323 -28.17 14.29 -4.08
N VAL A 324 -27.50 14.06 -5.21
CA VAL A 324 -28.06 14.33 -6.55
C VAL A 324 -29.26 13.43 -6.82
N LEU A 325 -29.16 12.14 -6.49
CA LEU A 325 -30.24 11.17 -6.62
C LEU A 325 -31.47 11.61 -5.83
N LYS A 326 -31.30 11.99 -4.55
CA LYS A 326 -32.38 12.50 -3.70
C LYS A 326 -33.05 13.74 -4.27
N LYS A 327 -32.27 14.73 -4.72
CA LYS A 327 -32.80 15.96 -5.33
C LYS A 327 -33.62 15.66 -6.59
N LYS A 328 -33.09 14.82 -7.48
CA LYS A 328 -33.77 14.51 -8.75
C LYS A 328 -35.07 13.74 -8.54
N ILE A 329 -35.07 12.77 -7.62
CA ILE A 329 -36.27 12.00 -7.27
C ILE A 329 -37.36 12.88 -6.64
N MET A 330 -36.98 13.83 -5.77
CA MET A 330 -37.93 14.78 -5.19
C MET A 330 -38.59 15.67 -6.24
N GLY A 331 -37.86 16.03 -7.31
CA GLY A 331 -38.42 16.80 -8.43
C GLY A 331 -39.40 16.01 -9.29
N LEU A 332 -39.14 14.71 -9.52
CA LEU A 332 -40.00 13.85 -10.35
C LEU A 332 -41.31 13.45 -9.65
N THR A 333 -41.34 13.40 -8.31
CA THR A 333 -42.46 12.86 -7.52
C THR A 333 -43.47 13.89 -7.02
N CYS A 334 -43.48 15.11 -7.56
CA CYS A 334 -44.36 16.21 -7.13
C CYS A 334 -45.87 15.88 -7.22
N HIS A 335 -46.28 14.93 -8.07
CA HIS A 335 -47.70 14.63 -8.31
C HIS A 335 -48.26 13.38 -7.60
N SER A 336 -47.45 12.58 -6.87
CA SER A 336 -47.94 11.32 -6.25
C SER A 336 -47.46 11.14 -4.80
N GLY A 337 -48.26 11.64 -3.85
CA GLY A 337 -47.90 11.71 -2.42
C GLY A 337 -47.54 10.36 -1.76
N ARG A 338 -48.27 9.28 -2.07
CA ARG A 338 -48.04 7.96 -1.42
C ARG A 338 -46.75 7.29 -1.91
N LYS A 339 -46.45 7.35 -3.22
CA LYS A 339 -45.24 6.78 -3.82
C LYS A 339 -43.97 7.46 -3.32
N ARG A 340 -44.03 8.79 -3.14
CA ARG A 340 -42.91 9.61 -2.63
C ARG A 340 -42.40 9.13 -1.28
N SER A 341 -43.30 8.77 -0.36
CA SER A 341 -42.93 8.29 0.98
C SER A 341 -42.10 7.01 0.93
N ILE A 342 -42.51 6.04 0.09
CA ILE A 342 -41.82 4.75 -0.05
C ILE A 342 -40.42 4.95 -0.63
N ILE A 343 -40.28 5.72 -1.72
CA ILE A 343 -38.98 5.96 -2.36
C ILE A 343 -38.04 6.72 -1.41
N ASN A 344 -38.55 7.69 -0.66
CA ASN A 344 -37.75 8.41 0.33
C ASN A 344 -37.26 7.49 1.46
N ARG A 345 -38.06 6.51 1.88
CA ARG A 345 -37.63 5.47 2.83
C ARG A 345 -36.55 4.58 2.25
N GLU A 346 -36.65 4.22 0.96
CA GLU A 346 -35.62 3.44 0.28
C GLU A 346 -34.29 4.19 0.15
N LEU A 347 -34.34 5.47 -0.23
CA LEU A 347 -33.15 6.33 -0.29
C LEU A 347 -32.53 6.56 1.09
N ARG A 348 -33.35 6.68 2.14
CA ARG A 348 -32.85 6.79 3.52
C ARG A 348 -32.14 5.51 3.97
N ALA A 349 -32.52 4.35 3.43
CA ALA A 349 -31.82 3.09 3.68
C ALA A 349 -30.47 3.01 2.94
N CYS A 350 -30.25 3.84 1.91
CA CYS A 350 -28.96 3.94 1.25
C CYS A 350 -27.98 4.78 2.10
N SER A 351 -27.03 4.13 2.77
CA SER A 351 -25.88 4.78 3.41
C SER A 351 -24.78 5.19 2.43
N VAL A 352 -24.08 6.28 2.76
CA VAL A 352 -22.83 6.69 2.12
C VAL A 352 -21.77 5.59 2.26
N LEU A 353 -21.06 5.26 1.17
CA LEU A 353 -20.06 4.20 1.13
C LEU A 353 -18.73 4.69 1.73
N LYS A 354 -17.97 3.80 2.36
CA LYS A 354 -16.74 4.16 3.07
C LYS A 354 -15.70 3.04 2.98
N VAL A 355 -14.47 3.36 2.61
CA VAL A 355 -13.35 2.43 2.77
C VAL A 355 -12.98 2.40 4.25
N LYS A 356 -13.24 1.27 4.90
CA LYS A 356 -13.11 1.14 6.37
C LYS A 356 -11.71 0.75 6.81
N PHE A 357 -11.35 1.20 7.99
CA PHE A 357 -10.12 0.85 8.69
C PHE A 357 -10.46 0.55 10.16
N GLY A 358 -10.59 -0.72 10.49
CA GLY A 358 -11.20 -1.14 11.76
C GLY A 358 -12.58 -0.51 11.95
N SER A 359 -12.78 0.21 13.05
CA SER A 359 -14.01 0.97 13.33
C SER A 359 -14.08 2.34 12.65
N ASN A 360 -12.97 2.81 12.07
CA ASN A 360 -12.85 4.12 11.41
C ASN A 360 -12.97 4.00 9.88
N TYR A 361 -12.86 5.12 9.18
CA TYR A 361 -12.83 5.17 7.72
C TYR A 361 -11.83 6.22 7.23
N ILE A 362 -11.34 6.03 6.01
CA ILE A 362 -10.41 6.97 5.38
C ILE A 362 -11.20 8.17 4.84
N ASP A 363 -11.00 9.33 5.46
CA ASP A 363 -11.62 10.59 5.04
C ASP A 363 -10.69 11.41 4.13
N ARG A 364 -11.13 12.60 3.70
CA ARG A 364 -10.35 13.48 2.83
C ARG A 364 -9.11 14.05 3.52
N GLY A 365 -9.13 14.18 4.85
CA GLY A 365 -8.03 14.73 5.65
C GLY A 365 -6.93 13.71 5.92
N THR A 366 -7.27 12.42 5.97
CA THR A 366 -6.37 11.31 6.35
C THR A 366 -5.04 11.32 5.57
N PRO A 367 -5.01 11.42 4.22
CA PRO A 367 -3.75 11.45 3.49
C PRO A 367 -2.86 12.64 3.88
N LEU A 368 -3.46 13.83 4.07
CA LEU A 368 -2.73 15.05 4.45
C LEU A 368 -2.20 14.96 5.87
N VAL A 369 -2.99 14.42 6.81
CA VAL A 369 -2.59 14.22 8.20
C VAL A 369 -1.41 13.25 8.29
N ILE A 370 -1.47 12.13 7.54
CA ILE A 370 -0.38 11.14 7.51
C ILE A 370 0.88 11.73 6.90
N GLN A 371 0.79 12.44 5.79
CA GLN A 371 1.95 13.07 5.17
C GLN A 371 2.57 14.16 6.06
N ASN A 372 1.75 14.99 6.68
CA ASN A 372 2.22 15.98 7.67
C ASN A 372 2.91 15.28 8.85
N PHE A 373 2.35 14.17 9.33
CA PHE A 373 2.97 13.35 10.37
C PHE A 373 4.35 12.82 9.91
N CYS A 374 4.45 12.22 8.72
CA CYS A 374 5.72 11.71 8.19
C CYS A 374 6.80 12.80 8.10
N LEU A 375 6.44 13.97 7.55
CA LEU A 375 7.37 15.09 7.39
C LEU A 375 7.81 15.66 8.75
N ASN A 376 6.87 15.85 9.68
CA ASN A 376 7.19 16.36 11.02
C ASN A 376 8.11 15.40 11.77
N GLN A 377 7.82 14.09 11.75
CA GLN A 377 8.68 13.10 12.40
C GLN A 377 10.07 13.03 11.78
N THR A 378 10.17 13.11 10.44
CA THR A 378 11.45 13.15 9.73
C THR A 378 12.27 14.38 10.12
N MET A 379 11.62 15.55 10.20
CA MET A 379 12.25 16.80 10.61
C MET A 379 12.70 16.74 12.07
N SER A 380 11.87 16.22 12.98
CA SER A 380 12.23 16.02 14.40
C SER A 380 13.45 15.11 14.56
N LEU A 381 13.49 13.96 13.86
CA LEU A 381 14.66 13.06 13.90
C LEU A 381 15.93 13.74 13.36
N THR A 382 15.79 14.53 12.30
CA THR A 382 16.90 15.30 11.71
C THR A 382 17.43 16.35 12.69
N LEU A 383 16.55 17.11 13.36
CA LEU A 383 16.92 18.12 14.35
C LEU A 383 17.61 17.50 15.57
N VAL A 384 17.11 16.38 16.08
CA VAL A 384 17.74 15.65 17.20
C VAL A 384 19.16 15.23 16.85
N LYS A 385 19.38 14.73 15.62
CA LYS A 385 20.72 14.35 15.15
C LYS A 385 21.64 15.58 15.04
N ALA A 386 21.15 16.68 14.48
CA ALA A 386 21.92 17.92 14.34
C ALA A 386 22.35 18.49 15.71
N ASN A 387 21.44 18.52 16.69
CA ASN A 387 21.73 18.98 18.04
C ASN A 387 22.78 18.11 18.74
N LYS A 388 22.73 16.79 18.56
CA LYS A 388 23.76 15.88 19.10
C LYS A 388 25.14 16.14 18.50
N MET A 389 25.20 16.45 17.20
CA MET A 389 26.47 16.81 16.54
C MET A 389 27.02 18.16 17.01
N ALA A 390 26.14 19.14 17.27
CA ALA A 390 26.55 20.43 17.81
C ALA A 390 27.08 20.29 19.25
N GLY A 391 26.37 19.56 20.12
CA GLY A 391 26.78 19.34 21.51
C GLY A 391 28.16 18.69 21.63
N ASN A 392 28.48 17.70 20.79
CA ASN A 392 29.79 17.05 20.80
C ASN A 392 30.93 18.00 20.38
N LYS A 393 30.68 19.01 19.53
CA LYS A 393 31.70 20.01 19.17
C LYS A 393 32.00 20.94 20.33
N TYR A 394 30.99 21.37 21.07
CA TYR A 394 31.19 22.24 22.24
C TYR A 394 31.92 21.52 23.37
N PHE A 395 31.64 20.24 23.61
CA PHE A 395 32.36 19.45 24.60
C PHE A 395 33.85 19.33 24.26
N HIS A 396 34.18 19.04 22.99
CA HIS A 396 35.58 18.98 22.56
C HIS A 396 36.33 20.32 22.60
N LEU A 397 35.64 21.45 22.40
CA LEU A 397 36.26 22.78 22.54
C LEU A 397 36.48 23.18 24.01
N ARG A 398 35.62 22.70 24.92
CA ARG A 398 35.77 22.93 26.37
C ARG A 398 36.95 22.15 26.96
N ASP A 399 37.16 20.90 26.52
CA ASP A 399 38.28 20.08 27.02
C ASP A 399 39.64 20.57 26.51
N LYS A 400 39.70 21.22 25.34
CA LYS A 400 40.96 21.80 24.82
C LYS A 400 41.31 23.17 25.41
N SER A 401 40.39 23.83 26.11
CA SER A 401 40.62 25.15 26.73
C SER A 401 40.96 25.07 28.22
N PHE A 402 40.98 23.87 28.82
CA PHE A 402 41.41 23.65 30.20
C PHE A 402 42.75 22.91 30.25
N VAL A 403 43.81 23.52 29.70
CA VAL A 403 45.17 23.21 30.12
C VAL A 403 45.39 23.97 31.43
N PRO A 404 45.56 23.33 32.59
CA PRO A 404 45.93 24.04 33.81
C PRO A 404 47.28 24.69 33.57
N SER A 405 47.31 26.02 33.41
CA SER A 405 48.56 26.74 33.41
C SER A 405 49.18 26.55 34.79
N LYS A 406 50.39 26.01 34.83
CA LYS A 406 51.23 26.14 36.02
C LYS A 406 51.39 27.64 36.27
N ILE A 407 50.88 28.11 37.39
CA ILE A 407 51.04 29.47 37.87
C ILE A 407 52.54 29.69 38.09
N ALA A 408 53.18 30.38 37.16
CA ALA A 408 54.43 31.08 37.39
C ALA A 408 54.07 32.56 37.56
N THR A 409 54.19 33.03 38.80
CA THR A 409 54.08 34.44 39.20
C THR A 409 55.14 35.28 38.49
N GLY A 410 54.71 36.24 37.68
CA GLY A 410 55.59 37.23 37.07
C GLY A 410 54.80 38.33 36.35
N SER A 411 54.75 39.50 36.97
CA SER A 411 54.09 40.73 36.52
C SER A 411 54.59 41.20 35.14
N GLY A 412 53.68 41.63 34.26
CA GLY A 412 54.09 42.24 32.99
C GLY A 412 52.95 42.65 32.06
N ILE A 413 52.83 43.96 31.89
CA ILE A 413 51.96 44.80 31.06
C ILE A 413 51.60 44.28 29.64
N MET A 414 50.34 44.59 29.29
CA MET A 414 49.60 44.51 28.02
C MET A 414 50.28 45.19 26.81
N ILE A 415 50.09 44.68 25.57
CA ILE A 415 49.83 45.43 24.30
C ILE A 415 49.70 44.48 23.07
N ILE A 416 48.57 44.62 22.35
CA ILE A 416 48.27 44.58 20.88
C ILE A 416 48.88 43.49 19.97
N ALA A 417 48.03 42.77 19.21
CA ALA A 417 47.94 42.81 17.73
C ALA A 417 47.19 41.61 17.10
N MET A 418 46.18 41.91 16.28
CA MET A 418 45.70 41.06 15.19
C MET A 418 46.66 41.18 13.99
N VAL A 419 47.25 40.08 13.49
CA VAL A 419 47.70 39.90 12.09
C VAL A 419 47.71 38.39 11.80
N GLY A 420 47.22 37.99 10.61
CA GLY A 420 46.86 36.62 10.27
C GLY A 420 47.95 35.71 9.71
N SER A 421 47.51 34.55 9.20
CA SER A 421 48.27 33.70 8.30
C SER A 421 47.30 32.83 7.48
N SER A 422 47.26 33.13 6.19
CA SER A 422 46.71 32.32 5.11
C SER A 422 47.63 31.14 4.83
N THR A 423 47.06 29.96 4.58
CA THR A 423 47.76 28.86 3.89
C THR A 423 46.96 28.46 2.65
N PRO A 424 47.52 28.59 1.45
CA PRO A 424 46.96 28.02 0.24
C PRO A 424 47.70 26.73 -0.07
N ASN A 425 47.01 25.59 -0.12
CA ASN A 425 47.46 24.42 -0.88
C ASN A 425 46.30 23.44 -1.08
N ALA A 426 45.53 23.67 -2.15
CA ALA A 426 44.61 22.69 -2.70
C ALA A 426 44.53 22.89 -4.23
N THR A 427 45.42 22.25 -4.96
CA THR A 427 45.30 22.09 -6.41
C THR A 427 45.57 20.65 -6.81
N LYS A 428 44.73 20.17 -7.73
CA LYS A 428 44.72 18.87 -8.43
C LYS A 428 44.09 17.68 -7.69
N LEU A 429 42.75 17.66 -7.71
CA LEU A 429 42.03 16.40 -7.91
C LEU A 429 40.89 16.65 -8.91
N HIS A 430 41.17 16.44 -10.19
CA HIS A 430 40.20 16.60 -11.27
C HIS A 430 39.91 15.24 -11.91
N LYS A 431 38.64 14.85 -11.77
CA LYS A 431 37.81 14.11 -12.73
C LYS A 431 38.24 12.69 -13.11
N THR A 432 37.57 11.74 -12.47
CA THR A 432 36.98 10.61 -13.21
C THR A 432 35.59 10.37 -12.64
N VAL A 433 34.57 11.03 -13.21
CA VAL A 433 33.18 10.68 -12.94
C VAL A 433 32.87 9.45 -13.79
N PRO A 434 32.57 8.29 -13.20
CA PRO A 434 32.34 7.07 -13.96
C PRO A 434 31.07 7.22 -14.82
N ARG A 435 31.12 6.72 -16.07
CA ARG A 435 29.98 6.68 -17.03
C ARG A 435 28.70 6.05 -16.45
N ASN A 436 28.79 5.28 -15.37
CA ASN A 436 27.64 4.73 -14.66
C ASN A 436 26.79 5.81 -13.96
N LEU A 437 27.37 6.96 -13.60
CA LEU A 437 26.63 8.05 -12.96
C LEU A 437 25.68 8.74 -13.96
N THR A 438 26.06 8.84 -15.24
CA THR A 438 25.21 9.44 -16.31
C THR A 438 23.95 8.62 -16.60
N ASN A 439 24.05 7.29 -16.63
CA ASN A 439 22.89 6.41 -16.83
C ASN A 439 21.95 6.42 -15.62
N MET A 440 22.52 6.53 -14.42
CA MET A 440 21.77 6.64 -13.17
C MET A 440 21.05 7.99 -13.06
N THR A 441 21.69 9.10 -13.45
CA THR A 441 21.03 10.41 -13.51
C THR A 441 19.87 10.43 -14.50
N SER A 442 19.96 9.71 -15.63
CA SER A 442 18.85 9.56 -16.57
C SER A 442 17.65 8.86 -15.94
N ALA A 443 17.87 7.76 -15.18
CA ALA A 443 16.81 7.05 -14.49
C ALA A 443 16.17 7.89 -13.36
N ILE A 444 16.98 8.61 -12.59
CA ILE A 444 16.49 9.53 -11.54
C ILE A 444 15.71 10.69 -12.15
N ILE A 445 16.18 11.29 -13.24
CA ILE A 445 15.46 12.36 -13.96
C ILE A 445 14.14 11.83 -14.51
N GLY A 446 14.09 10.59 -15.00
CA GLY A 446 12.85 9.93 -15.41
C GLY A 446 11.84 9.79 -14.26
N LEU A 447 12.31 9.33 -13.09
CA LEU A 447 11.49 9.22 -11.89
C LEU A 447 11.02 10.59 -11.36
N ILE A 448 11.88 11.61 -11.40
CA ILE A 448 11.54 12.99 -10.99
C ILE A 448 10.52 13.59 -11.95
N LYS A 449 10.71 13.47 -13.27
CA LYS A 449 9.74 13.96 -14.25
C LYS A 449 8.38 13.29 -14.09
N MET A 450 8.38 11.98 -13.88
CA MET A 450 7.17 11.22 -13.61
C MET A 450 6.51 11.65 -12.29
N TYR A 451 7.30 11.93 -11.25
CA TYR A 451 6.78 12.48 -9.99
C TYR A 451 6.16 13.86 -10.18
N ASP A 452 6.82 14.74 -10.92
CA ASP A 452 6.32 16.08 -11.25
C ASP A 452 5.01 16.00 -12.04
N GLU A 453 4.89 15.06 -12.99
CA GLU A 453 3.65 14.80 -13.71
C GLU A 453 2.54 14.31 -12.77
N VAL A 454 2.82 13.32 -11.92
CA VAL A 454 1.83 12.81 -10.94
C VAL A 454 1.40 13.90 -9.96
N MET A 455 2.32 14.74 -9.50
CA MET A 455 2.04 15.86 -8.59
C MET A 455 1.29 16.99 -9.27
N ALA A 456 1.64 17.34 -10.51
CA ALA A 456 0.90 18.31 -11.31
C ALA A 456 -0.55 17.84 -11.55
N ILE A 457 -0.72 16.56 -11.83
CA ILE A 457 -2.02 15.92 -12.00
C ILE A 457 -2.81 15.88 -10.69
N SER A 458 -2.18 15.52 -9.56
CA SER A 458 -2.80 15.54 -8.23
C SER A 458 -3.24 16.96 -7.85
N LYS A 459 -2.42 17.97 -8.13
CA LYS A 459 -2.78 19.38 -7.98
C LYS A 459 -3.94 19.75 -8.90
N ALA A 460 -3.94 19.34 -10.16
CA ALA A 460 -5.05 19.59 -11.09
C ALA A 460 -6.38 18.96 -10.62
N LEU A 461 -6.33 17.72 -10.11
CA LEU A 461 -7.49 17.03 -9.53
C LEU A 461 -8.03 17.70 -8.26
N ASN A 462 -7.13 18.26 -7.44
CA ASN A 462 -7.51 19.01 -6.25
C ASN A 462 -8.04 20.41 -6.59
N LEU A 463 -7.43 21.12 -7.54
CA LEU A 463 -7.82 22.46 -7.98
C LEU A 463 -9.16 22.45 -8.74
N ALA A 464 -9.40 21.45 -9.58
CA ALA A 464 -10.68 21.27 -10.27
C ALA A 464 -11.86 21.00 -9.32
N LYS A 465 -11.59 20.69 -8.04
CA LYS A 465 -12.59 20.36 -7.03
C LYS A 465 -12.69 21.40 -5.89
N TYR A 466 -11.71 22.31 -5.78
CA TYR A 466 -11.67 23.35 -4.75
C TYR A 466 -12.47 24.61 -5.12
N SER A 467 -13.02 24.71 -6.34
CA SER A 467 -13.91 25.82 -6.74
C SER A 467 -15.33 25.71 -6.18
N SER A 468 -15.65 24.68 -5.38
CA SER A 468 -16.96 24.52 -4.77
C SER A 468 -16.88 24.04 -3.31
N ILE A 469 -17.28 24.94 -2.40
CA ILE A 469 -17.73 24.73 -1.01
C ILE A 469 -16.66 24.88 0.09
N VAL A 470 -16.97 25.80 1.02
CA VAL A 470 -16.22 26.32 2.17
C VAL A 470 -16.57 25.58 3.47
N SER A 471 -15.61 25.60 4.41
CA SER A 471 -15.62 25.29 5.86
C SER A 471 -15.40 23.84 6.33
N PRO A 472 -14.36 23.55 7.15
CA PRO A 472 -14.17 22.26 7.82
C PRO A 472 -14.68 22.29 9.29
N PRO A 473 -15.24 21.19 9.82
CA PRO A 473 -15.35 21.01 11.26
C PRO A 473 -14.05 20.43 11.84
N GLN A 474 -13.61 20.97 12.97
CA GLN A 474 -12.50 20.45 13.77
C GLN A 474 -12.95 19.22 14.56
N ASN A 475 -12.58 18.03 14.10
CA ASN A 475 -12.45 16.85 14.97
C ASN A 475 -11.02 16.33 14.81
N VAL A 476 -10.16 16.76 15.73
CA VAL A 476 -8.76 16.32 15.82
C VAL A 476 -8.75 14.91 16.39
N ILE A 477 -8.42 13.94 15.55
CA ILE A 477 -8.19 12.54 15.94
C ILE A 477 -6.94 12.49 16.83
N ARG A 478 -7.08 12.10 18.10
CA ARG A 478 -5.94 11.82 19.00
C ARG A 478 -5.21 10.57 18.50
N ILE A 479 -3.95 10.75 18.11
CA ILE A 479 -3.04 9.73 17.58
C ILE A 479 -2.62 8.70 18.66
N ASP A 480 -2.88 8.95 19.94
CA ASP A 480 -2.52 8.03 21.04
C ASP A 480 -3.27 6.68 20.98
N LEU A 481 -4.46 6.63 20.35
CA LEU A 481 -5.18 5.37 20.09
C LEU A 481 -4.50 4.51 19.02
N PHE A 482 -3.65 5.10 18.19
CA PHE A 482 -3.02 4.45 17.04
C PHE A 482 -1.96 3.43 17.47
N PHE A 483 -1.21 3.68 18.56
CA PHE A 483 -0.24 2.73 19.10
C PHE A 483 -0.86 1.66 20.02
N ASN A 484 -1.87 2.01 20.83
CA ASN A 484 -2.54 1.06 21.73
C ASN A 484 -3.42 0.03 21.00
N GLY A 485 -3.90 0.34 19.78
CA GLY A 485 -4.69 -0.59 18.98
C GLY A 485 -3.93 -1.84 18.48
N PHE A 486 -2.60 -1.79 18.39
CA PHE A 486 -1.79 -2.92 17.93
C PHE A 486 -1.69 -4.05 18.96
N GLN A 487 -1.75 -3.74 20.27
CA GLN A 487 -1.83 -4.77 21.32
C GLN A 487 -3.16 -5.54 21.28
N ASN A 488 -4.26 -4.86 20.91
CA ASN A 488 -5.58 -5.50 20.81
C ASN A 488 -5.81 -6.24 19.48
N LEU A 489 -4.98 -6.02 18.45
CA LEU A 489 -5.14 -6.66 17.13
C LEU A 489 -4.57 -8.08 17.06
N ILE A 490 -3.79 -8.51 18.07
CA ILE A 490 -3.25 -9.87 18.17
C ILE A 490 -4.31 -10.88 18.66
N GLU A 491 -5.42 -10.42 19.23
CA GLU A 491 -6.48 -11.28 19.80
C GLU A 491 -7.73 -11.48 18.91
N PHE A 492 -7.79 -10.90 17.71
CA PHE A 492 -8.95 -11.07 16.83
C PHE A 492 -8.79 -12.28 15.88
N GLU A 493 -9.13 -13.46 16.39
CA GLU A 493 -9.45 -14.63 15.56
C GLU A 493 -10.85 -14.43 14.95
N ILE A 494 -10.92 -14.46 13.61
CA ILE A 494 -12.14 -14.17 12.84
C ILE A 494 -13.09 -15.37 12.93
N SER A 495 -14.29 -15.13 13.49
CA SER A 495 -15.41 -16.08 13.40
C SER A 495 -15.94 -16.18 11.97
N GLU A 496 -16.00 -17.41 11.44
CA GLU A 496 -16.29 -17.76 10.04
C GLU A 496 -17.79 -17.68 9.66
N ASP A 497 -18.67 -17.28 10.58
CA ASP A 497 -20.12 -17.48 10.43
C ASP A 497 -20.89 -16.36 9.69
N ASP A 498 -20.31 -15.17 9.48
CA ASP A 498 -21.04 -14.04 8.87
C ASP A 498 -21.01 -14.00 7.32
N VAL A 499 -20.13 -14.77 6.67
CA VAL A 499 -19.95 -14.69 5.19
C VAL A 499 -20.89 -15.64 4.42
N LYS A 500 -21.40 -16.70 5.05
CA LYS A 500 -22.22 -17.71 4.35
C LYS A 500 -23.67 -17.28 4.07
N THR A 501 -24.17 -16.25 4.74
CA THR A 501 -25.60 -15.84 4.64
C THR A 501 -25.89 -14.81 3.54
N THR A 502 -24.88 -14.14 2.96
CA THR A 502 -25.11 -13.03 2.01
C THR A 502 -25.01 -13.44 0.53
N THR A 503 -24.46 -14.63 0.22
CA THR A 503 -24.22 -15.07 -1.17
C THR A 503 -25.48 -15.62 -1.86
N LEU A 504 -26.57 -15.85 -1.12
CA LEU A 504 -27.79 -16.50 -1.64
C LEU A 504 -28.92 -15.54 -2.08
N LEU A 505 -28.72 -14.21 -2.01
CA LEU A 505 -29.79 -13.22 -2.27
C LEU A 505 -29.63 -12.37 -3.55
N CYS A 506 -28.60 -12.57 -4.38
CA CYS A 506 -28.44 -11.80 -5.63
C CYS A 506 -28.60 -12.59 -6.94
N VAL A 507 -29.07 -13.85 -6.88
CA VAL A 507 -29.45 -14.62 -8.09
C VAL A 507 -30.83 -15.25 -7.89
N ARG A 508 -31.88 -14.43 -7.94
CA ARG A 508 -33.23 -14.95 -8.23
C ARG A 508 -33.89 -14.04 -9.25
N ARG A 509 -33.99 -14.55 -10.47
CA ARG A 509 -34.61 -13.92 -11.63
C ARG A 509 -36.11 -14.19 -11.61
N ASP A 510 -36.87 -13.19 -12.06
CA ASP A 510 -38.33 -13.17 -12.16
C ASP A 510 -38.94 -14.48 -12.71
N ARG A 511 -39.89 -15.04 -11.97
CA ARG A 511 -40.97 -15.86 -12.54
C ARG A 511 -42.30 -15.24 -12.15
N SER A 512 -43.02 -14.85 -13.20
CA SER A 512 -44.43 -14.48 -13.18
C SER A 512 -45.31 -15.64 -12.70
N ALA A 513 -46.46 -15.26 -12.15
CA ALA A 513 -47.46 -16.05 -11.45
C ALA A 513 -48.03 -17.28 -12.19
N ALA A 514 -48.34 -18.32 -11.40
CA ALA A 514 -49.58 -19.11 -11.48
C ALA A 514 -49.77 -19.90 -10.17
N ASP A 515 -51.03 -20.12 -9.83
CA ASP A 515 -51.64 -20.75 -8.65
C ASP A 515 -50.88 -21.89 -7.95
N LEU A 516 -50.92 -21.91 -6.61
CA LEU A 516 -51.37 -23.07 -5.82
C LEU A 516 -51.41 -22.76 -4.33
N SER A 517 -52.57 -23.04 -3.75
CA SER A 517 -52.89 -23.09 -2.33
C SER A 517 -52.39 -24.39 -1.68
N LEU A 518 -52.41 -24.38 -0.34
CA LEU A 518 -52.30 -25.48 0.63
C LEU A 518 -50.92 -25.84 1.23
N SER A 519 -50.84 -25.51 2.54
CA SER A 519 -50.65 -26.46 3.65
C SER A 519 -49.30 -27.17 3.84
N GLY A 520 -48.68 -26.93 5.01
CA GLY A 520 -48.18 -28.02 5.86
C GLY A 520 -46.67 -28.08 6.13
N ASN A 521 -46.30 -27.64 7.34
CA ASN A 521 -45.19 -28.04 8.21
C ASN A 521 -43.70 -27.97 7.76
N PRO A 522 -42.79 -27.55 8.66
CA PRO A 522 -41.36 -27.47 8.39
C PRO A 522 -40.67 -28.81 8.67
N MET A 523 -40.03 -29.37 7.65
CA MET A 523 -39.17 -30.55 7.78
C MET A 523 -37.70 -30.11 7.85
N VAL A 524 -37.08 -30.45 8.98
CA VAL A 524 -35.63 -30.38 9.23
C VAL A 524 -34.91 -31.28 8.22
N MET A 525 -33.94 -30.74 7.46
CA MET A 525 -33.02 -31.57 6.67
C MET A 525 -31.55 -31.31 7.01
N ARG A 526 -30.92 -32.39 7.48
CA ARG A 526 -29.48 -32.59 7.65
C ARG A 526 -28.75 -32.46 6.31
N SER A 527 -27.59 -31.82 6.37
CA SER A 527 -26.57 -31.80 5.33
C SER A 527 -25.79 -33.11 5.31
N SER A 528 -26.00 -33.95 4.29
CA SER A 528 -25.02 -34.93 3.84
C SER A 528 -25.43 -35.49 2.48
N GLN A 529 -24.47 -35.61 1.56
CA GLN A 529 -24.52 -36.27 0.24
C GLN A 529 -25.01 -35.43 -0.95
N ILE A 530 -24.09 -34.69 -1.58
CA ILE A 530 -24.08 -34.52 -3.04
C ILE A 530 -22.62 -34.59 -3.51
N SER A 531 -22.17 -35.78 -3.90
CA SER A 531 -21.03 -35.97 -4.80
C SER A 531 -21.19 -37.30 -5.53
N SER A 532 -22.03 -37.30 -6.57
CA SER A 532 -21.98 -38.22 -7.72
C SER A 532 -23.20 -37.96 -8.59
N GLN A 533 -23.03 -38.04 -9.90
CA GLN A 533 -24.02 -37.87 -10.98
C GLN A 533 -24.01 -36.50 -11.67
N LEU A 534 -23.04 -36.36 -12.56
CA LEU A 534 -23.17 -35.57 -13.78
C LEU A 534 -22.37 -36.29 -14.87
N ASP A 535 -22.90 -37.44 -15.28
CA ASP A 535 -22.73 -38.03 -16.61
C ASP A 535 -24.12 -38.58 -17.00
N GLU A 536 -24.53 -38.32 -18.24
CA GLU A 536 -25.82 -38.60 -18.91
C GLU A 536 -27.01 -37.66 -18.64
N LYS A 537 -27.02 -36.49 -19.29
CA LYS A 537 -27.91 -36.14 -20.43
C LYS A 537 -27.77 -34.68 -20.84
#